data_AF-A0AAV5XLI3-F1
#
_entry.id   AF-A0AAV5XLI3-F1
#
_cell.length_a   1.000
_cell.length_b   1.000
_cell.length_c   1.000
_cell.angle_alpha   90.00
_cell.angle_beta   90.00
_cell.angle_gamma   90.00
#
_symmetry.space_group_name_H-M   'P 1'
#
loop_
_entity.id
_entity.type
_entity.pdbx_description
1 polymer ?
#
loop_
_entity_poly.entity_id
_entity_poly.type
_entity_poly.pdbx_seq_one_letter_code
_entity_poly.pdbx_strand_id
1 'polypeptide(L)'
;MIRRAHLIVLTLLGFALLVPIPSGAEILAMLNYESKSGNPLRKEGIAIIDVDPQSPTFGKLLADIPLPGDLVAHHIFYNRDKSKAYVT
;
A
#
# COMPACT_ATOMS: atom_id res chain seq x y z
N MET A 1 30.27 -31.66 30.66
CA MET A 1 29.87 -30.24 30.55
C MET A 1 29.40 -29.85 29.13
N ILE A 2 30.11 -30.26 28.06
CA ILE A 2 29.83 -29.89 26.66
C ILE A 2 28.38 -30.20 26.19
N ARG A 3 27.82 -31.36 26.55
CA ARG A 3 26.44 -31.75 26.17
C ARG A 3 25.34 -30.83 26.77
N ARG A 4 25.56 -30.27 27.96
CA ARG A 4 24.61 -29.35 28.60
C ARG A 4 24.65 -27.96 27.94
N ALA A 5 25.83 -27.53 27.49
CA ALA A 5 26.00 -26.28 26.75
C ALA A 5 25.28 -26.34 25.39
N HIS A 6 25.40 -27.45 24.64
CA HIS A 6 24.66 -27.63 23.38
C HIS A 6 23.14 -27.62 23.57
N LEU A 7 22.64 -28.26 24.63
CA LEU A 7 21.21 -28.27 24.93
C LEU A 7 20.70 -26.85 25.22
N ILE A 8 21.42 -26.07 26.04
CA ILE A 8 21.07 -24.68 26.35
C ILE A 8 21.08 -23.80 25.08
N VAL A 9 22.10 -23.95 24.22
CA VAL A 9 22.20 -23.21 22.96
C VAL A 9 21.03 -23.53 22.03
N LEU A 10 20.66 -24.81 21.90
CA LEU A 10 19.52 -25.23 21.08
C LEU A 10 18.20 -24.70 21.63
N THR A 11 18.00 -24.70 22.95
CA THR A 11 16.79 -24.15 23.57
C THR A 11 16.69 -22.63 23.37
N LEU A 12 17.81 -21.90 23.50
CA LEU A 12 17.86 -20.46 23.23
C LEU A 12 17.59 -20.14 21.76
N LEU A 13 18.13 -20.93 20.83
CA LEU A 13 17.89 -20.77 19.40
C LEU A 13 16.43 -21.06 19.05
N GLY A 14 15.83 -22.09 19.65
CA GLY A 14 14.41 -22.39 19.51
C GLY A 14 13.52 -21.27 20.02
N PHE A 15 13.88 -20.63 21.14
CA PHE A 15 13.17 -19.46 21.66
C PHE A 15 13.31 -18.22 20.78
N ALA A 16 14.48 -18.01 20.18
CA ALA A 16 14.71 -16.89 19.27
C ALA A 16 13.83 -16.96 18.00
N LEU A 17 13.48 -18.17 17.55
CA LEU A 17 12.59 -18.39 16.41
C LEU A 17 11.10 -18.15 16.71
N LEU A 18 10.72 -18.02 17.98
CA LEU A 18 9.36 -17.73 18.41
C LEU A 18 9.05 -16.23 18.49
N VAL A 19 10.01 -15.36 18.19
CA VAL A 19 9.79 -13.91 18.18
C VAL A 19 8.90 -13.56 16.98
N PRO A 20 7.68 -13.01 17.20
CA PRO A 20 6.82 -12.60 16.10
C PRO A 20 7.49 -11.46 15.33
N ILE A 21 7.61 -11.62 14.01
CA ILE A 21 8.04 -10.54 13.14
C ILE A 21 6.85 -9.59 12.99
N PRO A 22 7.00 -8.29 13.28
CA PRO A 22 5.95 -7.33 13.01
C PRO A 22 5.63 -7.36 11.50
N SER A 23 4.41 -7.77 11.17
CA SER A 23 3.86 -7.63 9.84
C SER A 23 3.13 -6.30 9.77
N GLY A 24 3.64 -5.39 8.94
CA GLY A 24 2.92 -4.19 8.53
C GLY A 24 2.27 -4.44 7.18
N ALA A 25 1.02 -4.03 7.01
CA ALA A 25 0.38 -3.90 5.72
C ALA A 25 0.17 -2.42 5.46
N GLU A 26 0.45 -1.97 4.23
CA GLU A 26 0.18 -0.60 3.84
C GLU A 26 -1.32 -0.33 3.87
N ILE A 27 -1.73 0.80 4.43
CA ILE A 27 -3.11 1.28 4.34
C ILE A 27 -3.14 2.33 3.22
N LEU A 28 -3.62 1.92 2.05
CA LEU A 28 -3.62 2.77 0.85
C LEU A 28 -5.03 3.21 0.45
N ALA A 29 -5.15 4.43 -0.06
CA ALA A 29 -6.34 4.93 -0.72
C ALA A 29 -6.09 5.08 -2.22
N MET A 30 -7.06 4.63 -3.03
CA MET A 30 -7.12 4.86 -4.48
C MET A 30 -8.18 5.92 -4.77
N LEU A 31 -7.80 6.99 -5.46
CA LEU A 31 -8.63 8.19 -5.64
C LEU A 31 -8.59 8.66 -7.09
N ASN A 32 -9.74 8.94 -7.69
CA ASN A 32 -9.78 9.72 -8.92
C ASN A 32 -9.42 11.18 -8.60
N TYR A 33 -8.66 11.82 -9.49
CA TYR A 33 -8.42 13.27 -9.42
C TYR A 33 -8.60 13.89 -10.80
N GLU A 34 -9.05 15.14 -10.79
CA GLU A 34 -9.20 15.97 -11.98
C GLU A 34 -8.55 17.34 -11.80
N SER A 35 -8.15 17.93 -12.92
CA SER A 35 -7.77 19.33 -12.94
C SER A 35 -9.01 20.20 -12.86
N LYS A 36 -8.93 21.32 -12.13
CA LYS A 36 -10.01 22.30 -12.12
C LYS A 36 -10.34 22.78 -13.54
N SER A 37 -11.63 22.98 -13.80
CA SER A 37 -12.11 23.53 -15.07
C SER A 37 -11.36 24.82 -15.45
N GLY A 38 -11.02 24.95 -16.74
CA GLY A 38 -10.25 26.07 -17.28
C GLY A 38 -8.74 25.96 -17.11
N ASN A 39 -8.21 24.90 -16.50
CA ASN A 39 -6.77 24.65 -16.48
C ASN A 39 -6.26 24.31 -17.90
N PRO A 40 -5.32 25.09 -18.48
CA PRO A 40 -4.80 24.84 -19.83
C PRO A 40 -4.03 23.51 -19.93
N LEU A 41 -3.52 23.00 -18.82
CA LEU A 41 -2.85 21.71 -18.71
C LEU A 41 -3.75 20.75 -17.95
N ARG A 42 -4.80 20.27 -18.64
CA ARG A 42 -5.73 19.30 -18.08
C ARG A 42 -5.01 17.99 -17.78
N LYS A 43 -5.10 17.56 -16.52
CA LYS A 43 -4.57 16.30 -16.02
C LYS A 43 -5.63 15.58 -15.20
N GLU A 44 -5.85 14.34 -15.58
CA GLU A 44 -6.84 13.41 -15.02
C GLU A 44 -6.10 12.13 -14.66
N GLY A 45 -6.49 11.49 -13.57
CA GLY A 45 -5.77 10.30 -13.15
C GLY A 45 -6.33 9.62 -11.92
N ILE A 46 -5.64 8.55 -11.54
CA ILE A 46 -5.84 7.84 -10.28
C ILE A 46 -4.59 8.03 -9.42
N ALA A 47 -4.78 8.54 -8.22
CA ALA A 47 -3.76 8.65 -7.20
C ALA A 47 -3.82 7.46 -6.24
N ILE A 48 -2.65 6.89 -5.92
CA ILE A 48 -2.47 5.98 -4.79
C ILE A 48 -1.79 6.75 -3.67
N ILE A 49 -2.49 6.91 -2.54
CA ILE A 49 -2.02 7.68 -1.39
C ILE A 49 -1.87 6.76 -0.19
N ASP A 50 -0.78 6.91 0.53
CA ASP A 50 -0.62 6.28 1.84
C ASP A 50 -1.49 6.99 2.88
N VAL A 51 -2.41 6.25 3.48
CA VAL A 51 -3.33 6.75 4.50
C VAL A 51 -3.16 6.06 5.85
N ASP A 52 -2.04 5.35 6.07
CA ASP A 52 -1.68 4.82 7.38
C ASP A 52 -1.06 5.91 8.27
N PRO A 53 -1.71 6.35 9.36
CA PRO A 53 -1.15 7.39 10.23
C PRO A 53 0.18 7.01 10.90
N GLN A 54 0.53 5.72 10.96
CA GLN A 54 1.79 5.24 11.52
C GLN A 54 2.90 5.13 10.47
N SER A 55 2.58 5.32 9.19
CA SER A 55 3.54 5.18 8.10
C SER A 55 4.46 6.40 7.98
N PRO A 56 5.77 6.21 7.72
CA PRO A 56 6.70 7.30 7.36
C PRO A 56 6.30 8.06 6.09
N THR A 57 5.41 7.49 5.28
CA THR A 57 4.92 8.09 4.04
C THR A 57 3.46 8.55 4.12
N PHE A 58 2.87 8.62 5.32
CA PHE A 58 1.50 9.10 5.51
C PHE A 58 1.21 10.41 4.74
N GLY A 59 0.12 10.40 3.98
CA GLY A 59 -0.34 11.52 3.15
C GLY A 59 0.43 11.73 1.85
N LYS A 60 1.42 10.90 1.52
CA LYS A 60 2.20 11.02 0.28
C LYS A 60 1.55 10.23 -0.86
N LEU A 61 1.69 10.78 -2.06
CA LEU A 61 1.39 10.09 -3.31
C LEU A 61 2.45 9.02 -3.57
N LEU A 62 2.04 7.76 -3.59
CA LEU A 62 2.91 6.62 -3.88
C LEU A 62 2.91 6.26 -5.38
N ALA A 63 1.78 6.47 -6.06
CA ALA A 63 1.68 6.25 -7.50
C ALA A 63 0.67 7.20 -8.15
N ASP A 64 0.93 7.52 -9.41
CA ASP A 64 0.08 8.34 -10.28
C ASP A 64 -0.17 7.57 -11.59
N ILE A 65 -1.43 7.20 -11.81
CA ILE A 65 -1.85 6.45 -13.00
C ILE A 65 -2.63 7.43 -13.89
N PRO A 66 -2.04 7.90 -15.01
CA PRO A 66 -2.69 8.87 -15.86
C PRO A 66 -3.91 8.27 -16.55
N LEU A 67 -4.98 9.07 -16.64
CA LEU A 67 -6.16 8.77 -17.44
C LEU A 67 -6.19 9.65 -18.69
N PRO A 68 -6.95 9.27 -19.74
CA PRO A 68 -7.19 10.13 -20.89
C PRO A 68 -7.73 11.50 -20.45
N GLY A 69 -7.16 12.57 -21.00
CA GLY A 69 -7.50 13.94 -20.61
C GLY A 69 -8.88 14.41 -21.06
N ASP A 70 -9.65 13.57 -21.76
CA ASP A 70 -11.05 13.77 -22.13
C ASP A 70 -12.02 12.98 -21.21
N LEU A 71 -11.51 12.07 -20.37
CA LEU A 71 -12.29 11.34 -19.38
C LEU A 71 -12.47 12.20 -18.10
N VAL A 72 -13.67 12.19 -17.52
CA VAL A 72 -13.94 12.76 -16.19
C VAL A 72 -14.29 11.61 -15.27
N ALA A 73 -13.27 11.05 -14.61
CA ALA A 73 -13.44 9.86 -13.79
C ALA A 73 -14.10 10.20 -12.45
N HIS A 74 -15.27 9.62 -12.19
CA HIS A 74 -16.02 9.83 -10.94
C HIS A 74 -16.12 8.58 -10.07
N HIS A 75 -16.18 7.40 -10.67
CA HIS A 75 -16.29 6.15 -9.91
C HIS A 75 -15.16 5.18 -10.20
N ILE A 76 -14.84 4.36 -9.20
CA ILE A 76 -13.93 3.22 -9.31
C ILE A 76 -14.70 2.00 -8.80
N PHE A 77 -14.85 0.99 -9.66
CA PHE A 77 -15.46 -0.29 -9.33
C PHE A 77 -14.40 -1.39 -9.35
N TYR A 78 -14.55 -2.40 -8.49
CA TYR A 78 -13.65 -3.55 -8.46
C TYR A 78 -14.38 -4.82 -8.86
N ASN A 79 -13.70 -5.75 -9.53
CA ASN A 79 -14.19 -7.11 -9.65
C ASN A 79 -14.14 -7.83 -8.28
N ARG A 80 -14.78 -9.01 -8.21
CA ARG A 80 -14.99 -9.76 -6.95
C ARG A 80 -13.70 -10.08 -6.19
N ASP A 81 -12.65 -10.45 -6.90
CA ASP A 81 -11.33 -10.76 -6.32
C ASP A 81 -10.42 -9.53 -6.19
N LYS A 82 -10.90 -8.34 -6.60
CA LYS A 82 -10.20 -7.05 -6.58
C LYS A 82 -8.93 -7.02 -7.42
N SER A 83 -8.75 -7.94 -8.36
CA SER A 83 -7.61 -7.94 -9.28
C SER A 83 -7.70 -6.88 -10.39
N LYS A 84 -8.89 -6.29 -10.59
CA LYS A 84 -9.15 -5.28 -11.62
C LYS A 84 -9.99 -4.14 -11.05
N ALA A 85 -9.63 -2.92 -11.46
CA ALA A 85 -10.43 -1.71 -11.28
C ALA A 85 -11.02 -1.27 -12.61
N TYR A 86 -12.27 -0.81 -12.58
CA TYR A 86 -13.01 -0.24 -13.71
C TYR A 86 -13.38 1.20 -13.35
N VAL A 87 -13.10 2.12 -14.26
CA VAL A 87 -13.26 3.56 -14.03
C VAL A 87 -14.34 4.09 -14.96
N THR A 88 -15.23 4.93 -14.43
CA THR A 88 -16.30 5.60 -15.20
C THR A 88 -16.30 7.09 -14.94
#